data_AF-A0A3G2ICP6-F1
#
_entry.id   AF-A0A3G2ICP6-F1
#
_cell.length_a   1.000
_cell.length_b   1.000
_cell.length_c   1.000
_cell.angle_alpha   90.00
_cell.angle_beta   90.00
_cell.angle_gamma   90.00
#
_symmetry.space_group_name_H-M   'P 1'
#
loop_
_entity.id
_entity.type
_entity.pdbx_description
1 polymer ?
#
loop_
_entity_poly.entity_id
_entity_poly.type
_entity_poly.pdbx_seq_one_letter_code
_entity_poly.pdbx_strand_id
1 'polypeptide(L)'
;MPWTETRPMQRLDFIRASQTGTEPFSTLCRRFGISRKTGYKWLQRFNPDDPASLFDQPRTRLTHPERLPPEIIQQLIDVRVKHPDWGPKKVRAWLINHQVPFDVPAASTIGDTLKREGLVIPRTHRRRTPGNRQPLTTISEVNQVWSADFKGKFRLLSQQYCHPFTLTDNHSRYLLSCEGTFRESESFVRGCLERAFLEYGLPEVLKTDNGQPFVGTGIAGLSRLAVWLIKLGIRPERIRKGHPEENGRHERMHRSLKLR
;
A
#
# COMPACT_ATOMS: atom_id res chain seq x y z
N MET A 1 -32.37 21.89 12.15
CA MET A 1 -31.58 22.98 12.77
C MET A 1 -31.85 24.24 11.96
N PRO A 2 -32.73 25.16 12.38
CA PRO A 2 -32.89 26.43 11.69
C PRO A 2 -32.41 27.59 12.58
N TRP A 3 -31.19 28.03 12.33
CA TRP A 3 -30.70 29.35 12.70
C TRP A 3 -30.03 29.89 11.43
N THR A 4 -30.56 30.97 10.85
CA THR A 4 -30.10 31.53 9.58
C THR A 4 -29.26 32.78 9.85
N GLU A 5 -27.94 32.64 9.75
CA GLU A 5 -26.87 33.67 9.79
C GLU A 5 -26.51 34.41 11.11
N THR A 6 -25.20 34.37 11.40
CA THR A 6 -24.46 34.78 12.62
C THR A 6 -25.04 34.29 13.96
N ARG A 7 -24.67 33.05 14.32
CA ARG A 7 -25.05 32.34 15.56
C ARG A 7 -24.99 33.20 16.85
N PRO A 8 -24.01 34.11 17.07
CA PRO A 8 -23.97 34.90 18.31
C PRO A 8 -24.98 36.05 18.34
N MET A 9 -25.20 36.73 17.21
CA MET A 9 -26.06 37.92 17.14
C MET A 9 -27.53 37.55 17.36
N GLN A 10 -28.00 36.47 16.71
CA GLN A 10 -29.35 35.94 16.94
C GLN A 10 -29.59 35.46 18.38
N ARG A 11 -28.54 34.95 19.05
CA ARG A 11 -28.62 34.54 20.46
C ARG A 11 -28.74 35.76 21.38
N LEU A 12 -27.97 36.81 21.11
CA LEU A 12 -28.05 38.06 21.88
C LEU A 12 -29.43 38.72 21.72
N ASP A 13 -29.99 38.74 20.51
CA ASP A 13 -31.32 39.28 20.24
C ASP A 13 -32.42 38.46 20.95
N PHE A 14 -32.29 37.14 20.98
CA PHE A 14 -33.18 36.27 21.76
C PHE A 14 -33.12 36.57 23.27
N ILE A 15 -31.92 36.76 23.82
CA ILE A 15 -31.71 37.06 25.24
C ILE A 15 -32.29 38.43 25.59
N ARG A 16 -32.01 39.45 24.78
CA ARG A 16 -32.56 40.81 24.94
C ARG A 16 -34.09 40.77 24.94
N ALA A 17 -34.69 40.12 23.94
CA ALA A 17 -36.14 39.97 23.84
C ALA A 17 -36.75 39.18 25.01
N SER A 18 -36.02 38.20 25.57
CA SER A 18 -36.44 37.49 26.78
C SER A 18 -36.38 38.36 28.04
N GLN A 19 -35.44 39.32 28.12
CA GLN A 19 -35.31 40.23 29.25
C GLN A 19 -36.32 41.38 29.20
N THR A 20 -36.76 41.80 28.01
CA THR A 20 -37.81 42.83 27.84
C THR A 20 -39.18 42.38 28.33
N GLY A 21 -39.45 41.06 28.35
CA GLY A 21 -40.65 40.49 28.99
C GLY A 21 -41.98 40.76 28.26
N THR A 22 -41.95 41.21 27.01
CA THR A 22 -43.16 41.61 26.26
C THR A 22 -44.01 40.45 25.73
N GLU A 23 -43.43 39.25 25.65
CA GLU A 23 -44.10 38.05 25.13
C GLU A 23 -43.87 36.85 26.06
N PRO A 24 -44.82 35.91 26.14
CA PRO A 24 -44.60 34.67 26.88
C PRO A 24 -43.49 33.84 26.23
N PHE A 25 -42.66 33.20 27.06
CA PHE A 25 -41.44 32.50 26.65
C PHE A 25 -41.64 31.44 25.56
N SER A 26 -42.80 30.80 25.54
CA SER A 26 -43.20 29.82 24.52
C SER A 26 -43.35 30.46 23.13
N THR A 27 -43.95 31.64 23.05
CA THR A 27 -44.13 32.42 21.82
C THR A 27 -42.79 32.96 21.33
N LEU A 28 -41.96 33.45 22.25
CA LEU A 28 -40.60 33.89 21.95
C LEU A 28 -39.76 32.77 21.33
N CYS A 29 -39.76 31.58 21.95
CA CYS A 29 -39.02 30.42 21.42
C CYS A 29 -39.49 30.02 20.00
N ARG A 30 -40.80 30.10 19.72
CA ARG A 30 -41.35 29.83 18.39
C ARG A 30 -40.90 30.88 17.37
N ARG A 31 -40.92 32.17 17.74
CA ARG A 31 -40.48 33.29 16.89
C ARG A 31 -39.03 33.14 16.44
N PHE A 32 -38.17 32.68 17.35
CA PHE A 32 -36.76 32.41 17.07
C PHE A 32 -36.46 31.00 16.56
N GLY A 33 -37.48 30.20 16.23
CA GLY A 33 -37.30 28.87 15.62
C GLY A 33 -36.63 27.82 16.54
N ILE A 34 -36.71 27.99 17.86
CA ILE A 34 -36.05 27.11 18.83
C ILE A 34 -36.97 26.40 19.79
N SER A 35 -36.49 25.26 20.30
CA SER A 35 -37.15 24.56 21.39
C SER A 35 -37.01 25.35 22.70
N ARG A 36 -38.03 25.25 23.58
CA ARG A 36 -38.00 25.82 24.93
C ARG A 36 -36.75 25.38 25.72
N LYS A 37 -36.32 24.12 25.55
CA LYS A 37 -35.11 23.56 26.16
C LYS A 37 -33.85 24.30 25.71
N THR A 38 -33.76 24.63 24.43
CA THR A 38 -32.65 25.41 23.87
C THR A 38 -32.69 26.85 24.38
N GLY A 39 -33.87 27.45 24.48
CA GLY A 39 -34.05 28.81 25.03
C GLY A 39 -33.56 28.92 26.47
N TYR A 40 -34.04 28.05 27.37
CA TYR A 40 -33.61 28.05 28.77
C TYR A 40 -32.11 27.81 28.93
N LYS A 41 -31.53 26.92 28.12
CA LYS A 41 -30.08 26.65 28.10
C LYS A 41 -29.27 27.91 27.81
N TRP A 42 -29.71 28.76 26.88
CA TRP A 42 -28.97 29.99 26.53
C TRP A 42 -29.16 31.09 27.56
N LEU A 43 -30.36 31.22 28.15
CA LEU A 43 -30.61 32.12 29.28
C LEU A 43 -29.72 31.79 30.49
N GLN A 44 -29.59 30.52 30.84
CA GLN A 44 -28.73 30.08 31.95
C GLN A 44 -27.23 30.28 31.66
N ARG A 45 -26.84 30.35 30.39
CA ARG A 45 -25.44 30.47 29.98
C ARG A 45 -25.00 31.89 29.77
N PHE A 46 -25.93 32.79 29.48
CA PHE A 46 -25.61 34.17 29.15
C PHE A 46 -24.99 34.88 30.35
N ASN A 47 -23.82 35.45 30.13
CA ASN A 47 -23.17 36.35 31.08
C ASN A 47 -22.95 37.70 30.37
N PRO A 48 -23.52 38.81 30.89
CA PRO A 48 -23.36 40.13 30.27
C PRO A 48 -21.90 40.61 30.24
N ASP A 49 -21.05 40.15 31.15
CA ASP A 49 -19.63 40.53 31.24
C ASP A 49 -18.72 39.66 30.35
N ASP A 50 -19.25 38.59 29.76
CA ASP A 50 -18.49 37.66 28.91
C ASP A 50 -19.21 37.41 27.57
N PRO A 51 -18.80 38.12 26.49
CA PRO A 51 -19.30 37.87 25.13
C PRO A 51 -19.06 36.43 24.63
N ALA A 52 -18.09 35.70 25.20
CA ALA A 52 -17.81 34.31 24.85
C ALA A 52 -18.95 33.36 25.26
N SER A 53 -19.79 33.77 26.22
CA SER A 53 -20.95 33.01 26.69
C SER A 53 -22.00 32.73 25.60
N LEU A 54 -22.00 33.52 24.53
CA LEU A 54 -22.87 33.36 23.37
C LEU A 54 -22.39 32.31 22.37
N PHE A 55 -21.15 31.79 22.52
CA PHE A 55 -20.59 30.78 21.64
C PHE A 55 -20.91 29.36 22.09
N ASP A 56 -20.87 28.41 21.15
CA ASP A 56 -20.98 27.00 21.50
C ASP A 56 -19.71 26.57 22.26
N GLN A 57 -19.89 26.12 23.50
CA GLN A 57 -18.81 25.46 24.24
C GLN A 57 -18.35 24.20 23.50
N PRO A 58 -17.04 23.88 23.53
CA PRO A 58 -16.51 22.67 22.93
C PRO A 58 -17.27 21.44 23.45
N ARG A 59 -17.73 20.60 22.52
CA ARG A 59 -18.43 19.33 22.82
C ARG A 59 -17.48 18.20 23.22
N THR A 60 -16.20 18.50 23.36
CA THR A 60 -15.14 17.55 23.67
C THR A 60 -15.16 17.23 25.16
N ARG A 61 -15.06 15.95 25.53
CA ARG A 61 -14.90 15.55 26.93
C ARG A 61 -13.61 16.20 27.47
N LEU A 62 -13.70 16.84 28.63
CA LEU A 62 -12.57 17.55 29.26
C LEU A 62 -11.46 16.60 29.76
N THR A 63 -11.76 15.31 29.92
CA THR A 63 -10.84 14.30 30.41
C THR A 63 -10.85 13.07 29.51
N HIS A 64 -9.67 12.67 29.03
CA HIS A 64 -9.42 11.39 28.37
C HIS A 64 -8.85 10.41 29.41
N PRO A 65 -9.68 9.59 30.07
CA PRO A 65 -9.20 8.57 31.01
C PRO A 65 -8.35 7.45 30.35
N GLU A 66 -8.19 7.47 29.03
CA GLU A 66 -7.38 6.49 28.27
C GLU A 66 -5.92 6.92 28.04
N ARG A 67 -5.44 7.94 28.76
CA ARG A 67 -4.02 8.32 28.65
C ARG A 67 -3.22 7.45 29.61
N LEU A 68 -2.40 6.56 29.04
CA LEU A 68 -1.42 5.79 29.82
C LEU A 68 -0.55 6.76 30.64
N PRO A 69 -0.24 6.42 31.90
CA PRO A 69 0.72 7.17 32.71
C PRO A 69 2.04 7.42 31.95
N PRO A 70 2.66 8.60 32.09
CA PRO A 70 3.91 8.93 31.41
C PRO A 70 5.02 7.91 31.65
N GLU A 71 5.08 7.31 32.85
CA GLU A 71 6.10 6.31 33.18
C GLU A 71 5.95 5.06 32.31
N ILE A 72 4.71 4.63 32.05
CA ILE A 72 4.44 3.47 31.19
C ILE A 72 4.82 3.79 29.74
N ILE A 73 4.48 4.99 29.26
CA ILE A 73 4.85 5.44 27.90
C ILE A 73 6.37 5.41 27.73
N GLN A 74 7.12 5.92 28.71
CA GLN A 74 8.58 5.91 28.65
C GLN A 74 9.14 4.48 28.59
N GLN A 75 8.60 3.55 29.36
CA GLN A 75 9.03 2.14 29.26
C GLN A 75 8.73 1.53 27.89
N LEU A 76 7.57 1.85 27.28
CA LEU A 76 7.27 1.40 25.91
C LEU A 76 8.27 1.95 24.90
N ILE A 77 8.66 3.22 25.04
CA ILE A 77 9.69 3.87 24.21
C ILE A 77 11.04 3.18 24.40
N ASP A 78 11.47 2.95 25.65
CA ASP A 78 12.77 2.34 25.95
C ASP A 78 12.91 0.93 25.33
N VAL A 79 11.85 0.12 25.41
CA VAL A 79 11.82 -1.20 24.78
C VAL A 79 11.87 -1.09 23.26
N ARG A 80 11.16 -0.11 22.68
CA ARG A 80 11.16 0.14 21.24
C ARG A 80 12.51 0.63 20.73
N VAL A 81 13.22 1.44 21.50
CA VAL A 81 14.57 1.93 21.19
C VAL A 81 15.60 0.80 21.27
N LYS A 82 15.51 -0.05 22.28
CA LYS A 82 16.37 -1.26 22.40
C LYS A 82 16.11 -2.28 21.30
N HIS A 83 14.87 -2.35 20.78
CA HIS A 83 14.47 -3.29 19.75
C HIS A 83 13.67 -2.63 18.59
N PRO A 84 14.36 -1.91 17.67
CA PRO A 84 13.70 -1.16 16.59
C PRO A 84 12.85 -2.00 15.63
N ASP A 85 13.14 -3.30 15.50
CA ASP A 85 12.40 -4.21 14.61
C ASP A 85 11.13 -4.82 15.25
N TRP A 86 10.89 -4.58 16.54
CA TRP A 86 9.80 -5.23 17.26
C TRP A 86 8.49 -4.47 17.16
N GLY A 87 7.51 -5.07 16.49
CA GLY A 87 6.15 -4.53 16.48
C GLY A 87 5.44 -4.61 17.85
N PRO A 88 4.30 -3.92 18.00
CA PRO A 88 3.59 -3.80 19.29
C PRO A 88 3.27 -5.13 19.99
N LYS A 89 3.01 -6.20 19.24
CA LYS A 89 2.77 -7.55 19.80
C LYS A 89 4.02 -8.13 20.49
N LYS A 90 5.20 -7.93 19.90
CA LYS A 90 6.47 -8.41 20.46
C LYS A 90 6.87 -7.59 21.69
N VAL A 91 6.72 -6.27 21.61
CA VAL A 91 6.91 -5.36 22.75
C VAL A 91 6.01 -5.76 23.91
N ARG A 92 4.73 -6.01 23.65
CA ARG A 92 3.78 -6.50 24.66
C ARG A 92 4.21 -7.83 25.28
N ALA A 93 4.56 -8.82 24.47
CA ALA A 93 5.00 -10.13 24.95
C ALA A 93 6.28 -10.02 25.80
N TRP A 94 7.20 -9.16 25.40
CA TRP A 94 8.41 -8.89 26.16
C TRP A 94 8.10 -8.31 27.55
N LEU A 95 7.23 -7.30 27.63
CA LEU A 95 6.82 -6.68 28.91
C LEU A 95 6.14 -7.69 29.86
N ILE A 96 5.27 -8.54 29.31
CA ILE A 96 4.62 -9.61 30.09
C ILE A 96 5.67 -10.60 30.63
N ASN A 97 6.60 -11.03 29.78
CA ASN A 97 7.64 -11.99 30.17
C ASN A 97 8.64 -11.41 31.19
N HIS A 98 8.83 -10.09 31.21
CA HIS A 98 9.71 -9.41 32.16
C HIS A 98 9.00 -8.97 33.45
N GLN A 99 7.73 -9.39 33.65
CA GLN A 99 6.96 -9.16 34.88
C GLN A 99 7.00 -7.71 35.37
N VAL A 100 6.74 -6.77 34.45
CA VAL A 100 6.74 -5.34 34.79
C VAL A 100 5.67 -5.03 35.86
N PRO A 101 5.91 -4.04 36.75
CA PRO A 101 5.05 -3.76 37.90
C PRO A 101 3.74 -3.02 37.55
N PHE A 102 3.35 -3.00 36.28
CA PHE A 102 2.14 -2.34 35.79
C PHE A 102 1.37 -3.23 34.81
N ASP A 103 0.07 -2.95 34.67
CA ASP A 103 -0.78 -3.66 33.72
C ASP A 103 -0.37 -3.37 32.28
N VAL A 104 0.11 -4.40 31.58
CA VAL A 104 0.61 -4.26 30.22
C VAL A 104 -0.55 -3.94 29.26
N PRO A 105 -0.53 -2.78 28.58
CA PRO A 105 -1.60 -2.37 27.69
C PRO A 105 -1.79 -3.31 26.49
N ALA A 106 -2.94 -3.22 25.85
CA ALA A 106 -3.23 -3.96 24.62
C ALA A 106 -2.21 -3.61 23.52
N ALA A 107 -1.96 -4.55 22.61
CA ALA A 107 -1.01 -4.34 21.51
C ALA A 107 -1.44 -3.18 20.58
N SER A 108 -2.74 -2.92 20.45
CA SER A 108 -3.29 -1.74 19.74
C SER A 108 -2.87 -0.45 20.43
N THR A 109 -3.10 -0.33 21.75
CA THR A 109 -2.74 0.85 22.54
C THR A 109 -1.24 1.13 22.52
N ILE A 110 -0.41 0.08 22.59
CA ILE A 110 1.05 0.20 22.42
C ILE A 110 1.38 0.74 21.03
N GLY A 111 0.74 0.22 19.98
CA GLY A 111 0.93 0.68 18.62
C GLY A 111 0.55 2.15 18.41
N ASP A 112 -0.58 2.58 18.96
CA ASP A 112 -1.03 3.96 18.88
C ASP A 112 -0.11 4.91 19.66
N THR A 113 0.36 4.48 20.84
CA THR A 113 1.32 5.24 21.64
C THR A 113 2.64 5.41 20.88
N LEU A 114 3.25 4.32 20.38
CA LEU A 114 4.48 4.39 19.60
C LEU A 114 4.33 5.22 18.32
N LYS A 115 3.14 5.21 17.70
CA LYS A 115 2.84 6.04 16.53
C LYS A 115 2.76 7.52 16.88
N ARG A 116 2.13 7.88 18.02
CA ARG A 116 2.07 9.26 18.52
C ARG A 116 3.46 9.79 18.86
N GLU A 117 4.33 8.94 19.42
CA GLU A 117 5.73 9.26 19.74
C GLU A 117 6.66 9.20 18.52
N GLY A 118 6.15 8.98 17.30
CA GLY A 118 6.94 9.01 16.07
C GLY A 118 7.86 7.79 15.83
N LEU A 119 7.72 6.72 16.62
CA LEU A 119 8.58 5.52 16.58
C LEU A 119 8.09 4.42 15.62
N VAL A 120 7.05 4.71 14.85
CA VAL A 120 6.49 3.81 13.82
C VAL A 120 6.84 4.38 12.46
N ILE A 121 7.83 3.77 11.80
CA ILE A 121 8.17 4.10 10.41
C ILE A 121 7.02 3.59 9.52
N PRO A 122 6.34 4.47 8.75
CA PRO A 122 5.33 4.04 7.80
C PRO A 122 5.99 3.13 6.77
N ARG A 123 5.42 1.94 6.56
CA ARG A 123 5.89 1.02 5.53
C ARG A 123 5.80 1.71 4.18
N THR A 124 6.93 1.85 3.50
CA THR A 124 6.94 2.23 2.09
C THR A 124 6.22 1.15 1.30
N HIS A 125 5.01 1.46 0.84
CA HIS A 125 4.31 0.58 -0.09
C HIS A 125 5.15 0.48 -1.36
N ARG A 126 5.67 -0.72 -1.65
CA ARG A 126 6.29 -0.99 -2.95
C ARG A 126 5.26 -0.63 -4.02
N ARG A 127 5.60 0.31 -4.90
CA ARG A 127 4.79 0.64 -6.08
C ARG A 127 4.52 -0.66 -6.83
N ARG A 128 3.25 -1.08 -6.88
CA ARG A 128 2.86 -2.24 -7.67
C ARG A 128 2.89 -1.80 -9.13
N THR A 129 3.77 -2.41 -9.92
CA THR A 129 3.69 -2.34 -11.37
C THR A 129 2.29 -2.80 -11.79
N PRO A 130 1.54 -2.02 -12.59
CA PRO A 130 0.28 -2.49 -13.14
C PRO A 130 0.53 -3.80 -13.89
N GLY A 131 -0.15 -4.87 -13.49
CA GLY A 131 -0.10 -6.15 -14.22
C GLY A 131 -0.56 -5.95 -15.66
N ASN A 132 -0.13 -6.84 -16.56
CA ASN A 132 -0.56 -6.81 -17.95
C ASN A 132 -2.10 -6.88 -18.00
N ARG A 133 -2.75 -5.83 -18.53
CA ARG A 133 -4.22 -5.72 -18.55
C ARG A 133 -4.86 -6.45 -19.73
N GLN A 134 -4.06 -6.82 -20.73
CA GLN A 134 -4.52 -7.51 -21.93
C GLN A 134 -4.41 -9.03 -21.78
N PRO A 135 -5.32 -9.81 -22.39
CA PRO A 135 -5.18 -11.25 -22.50
C PRO A 135 -3.91 -11.60 -23.27
N LEU A 136 -3.27 -12.71 -22.91
CA LEU A 136 -2.07 -13.21 -23.58
C LEU A 136 -2.43 -13.67 -25.00
N THR A 137 -1.50 -13.52 -25.94
CA THR A 137 -1.71 -13.87 -27.33
C THR A 137 -1.99 -15.37 -27.50
N THR A 138 -3.05 -15.69 -28.23
CA THR A 138 -3.34 -17.07 -28.65
C THR A 138 -2.36 -17.46 -29.75
N ILE A 139 -1.68 -18.58 -29.57
CA ILE A 139 -0.64 -19.07 -30.47
C ILE A 139 -1.29 -19.80 -31.66
N SER A 140 -1.06 -19.34 -32.89
CA SER A 140 -1.59 -19.91 -34.13
C SER A 140 -0.50 -20.37 -35.11
N GLU A 141 0.70 -19.80 -35.05
CA GLU A 141 1.75 -20.08 -36.04
C GLU A 141 3.17 -20.02 -35.47
N VAL A 142 4.13 -20.56 -36.24
CA VAL A 142 5.56 -20.51 -35.90
C VAL A 142 6.06 -19.08 -35.99
N ASN A 143 6.97 -18.71 -35.10
CA ASN A 143 7.57 -17.38 -35.00
C ASN A 143 6.60 -16.28 -34.56
N GLN A 144 5.38 -16.61 -34.12
CA GLN A 144 4.44 -15.63 -33.61
C GLN A 144 4.74 -15.26 -32.15
N VAL A 145 4.84 -16.26 -31.28
CA VAL A 145 5.03 -16.06 -29.84
C VAL A 145 6.22 -16.86 -29.36
N TRP A 146 7.27 -16.18 -28.96
CA TRP A 146 8.41 -16.79 -28.26
C TRP A 146 8.25 -16.65 -26.76
N SER A 147 8.65 -17.66 -26.00
CA SER A 147 8.75 -17.58 -24.54
C SER A 147 10.21 -17.60 -24.10
N ALA A 148 10.58 -16.66 -23.24
CA ALA A 148 11.90 -16.57 -22.63
C ALA A 148 11.80 -16.69 -21.10
N ASP A 149 12.68 -17.50 -20.51
CA ASP A 149 12.68 -17.75 -19.06
C ASP A 149 14.05 -18.18 -18.54
N PHE A 150 14.30 -17.90 -17.25
CA PHE A 150 15.43 -18.44 -16.49
C PHE A 150 14.98 -19.63 -15.67
N LYS A 151 15.60 -20.78 -15.92
CA LYS A 151 15.24 -22.04 -15.25
C LYS A 151 15.91 -22.14 -13.88
N GLY A 152 15.53 -21.26 -12.95
CA GLY A 152 16.11 -21.18 -11.61
C GLY A 152 17.64 -21.12 -11.62
N LYS A 153 18.27 -21.27 -10.45
CA LYS A 153 19.73 -21.38 -10.35
C LYS A 153 20.15 -22.73 -9.80
N PHE A 154 21.23 -23.27 -10.33
CA PHE A 154 21.88 -24.48 -9.79
C PHE A 154 23.34 -24.20 -9.48
N ARG A 155 23.89 -24.92 -8.50
CA ARG A 155 25.27 -24.72 -8.04
C ARG A 155 26.18 -25.66 -8.82
N LEU A 156 27.21 -25.10 -9.45
CA LEU A 156 28.25 -25.84 -10.16
C LEU A 156 29.25 -26.45 -9.16
N LEU A 157 30.06 -27.39 -9.63
CA LEU A 157 31.18 -27.94 -8.85
C LEU A 157 32.18 -26.86 -8.41
N SER A 158 32.32 -25.80 -9.21
CA SER A 158 33.09 -24.59 -8.88
C SER A 158 32.48 -23.73 -7.77
N GLN A 159 31.37 -24.17 -7.17
CA GLN A 159 30.54 -23.47 -6.18
C GLN A 159 29.83 -22.20 -6.67
N GLN A 160 30.01 -21.81 -7.93
CA GLN A 160 29.30 -20.69 -8.55
C GLN A 160 27.87 -21.10 -8.92
N TYR A 161 26.95 -20.14 -8.93
CA TYR A 161 25.59 -20.35 -9.41
C TYR A 161 25.52 -20.15 -10.92
N CYS A 162 24.90 -21.10 -11.62
CA CYS A 162 24.54 -20.98 -13.03
C CYS A 162 23.03 -20.72 -13.14
N HIS A 163 22.70 -19.75 -14.00
CA HIS A 163 21.36 -19.32 -14.36
C HIS A 163 21.13 -19.67 -15.84
N PRO A 164 20.56 -20.84 -16.15
CA PRO A 164 20.22 -21.24 -17.51
C PRO A 164 19.09 -20.37 -18.06
N PHE A 165 19.39 -19.64 -19.14
CA PHE A 165 18.43 -18.94 -19.96
C PHE A 165 17.93 -19.84 -21.07
N THR A 166 16.62 -19.80 -21.31
CA THR A 166 15.98 -20.58 -22.36
C THR A 166 15.04 -19.71 -23.17
N LEU A 167 15.07 -19.88 -24.49
CA LEU A 167 14.20 -19.23 -25.46
C LEU A 167 13.56 -20.29 -26.33
N THR A 168 12.23 -20.27 -26.43
CA THR A 168 11.49 -21.30 -27.17
C THR A 168 10.41 -20.67 -28.04
N ASP A 169 10.16 -21.28 -29.20
CA ASP A 169 8.97 -20.98 -29.99
C ASP A 169 7.76 -21.74 -29.42
N ASN A 170 6.68 -21.02 -29.13
CA ASN A 170 5.54 -21.61 -28.44
C ASN A 170 4.63 -22.46 -29.34
N HIS A 171 4.75 -22.36 -30.66
CA HIS A 171 4.01 -23.15 -31.63
C HIS A 171 4.77 -24.45 -31.95
N SER A 172 5.98 -24.33 -32.48
CA SER A 172 6.82 -25.46 -32.92
C SER A 172 7.47 -26.24 -31.78
N ARG A 173 7.56 -25.67 -30.57
CA ARG A 173 8.34 -26.18 -29.43
C ARG A 173 9.84 -26.16 -29.63
N TYR A 174 10.32 -25.52 -30.69
CA TYR A 174 11.73 -25.47 -30.97
C TYR A 174 12.46 -24.64 -29.91
N LEU A 175 13.60 -25.14 -29.44
CA LEU A 175 14.48 -24.47 -28.47
C LEU A 175 15.45 -23.59 -29.25
N LEU A 176 15.12 -22.31 -29.35
CA LEU A 176 15.86 -21.31 -30.12
C LEU A 176 17.18 -20.91 -29.45
N SER A 177 17.23 -20.96 -28.12
CA SER A 177 18.46 -20.69 -27.36
C SER A 177 18.41 -21.38 -26.00
N CYS A 178 19.54 -21.90 -25.54
CA CYS A 178 19.74 -22.46 -24.21
C CYS A 178 21.16 -22.18 -23.74
N GLU A 179 21.34 -21.11 -22.96
CA GLU A 179 22.65 -20.61 -22.57
C GLU A 179 22.75 -20.39 -21.07
N GLY A 180 23.91 -20.69 -20.47
CA GLY A 180 24.16 -20.47 -19.05
C GLY A 180 24.84 -19.12 -18.78
N THR A 181 24.42 -18.43 -17.72
CA THR A 181 25.12 -17.25 -17.20
C THR A 181 25.30 -17.30 -15.69
N PHE A 182 26.28 -16.59 -15.16
CA PHE A 182 26.47 -16.42 -13.71
C PHE A 182 25.60 -15.29 -13.13
N ARG A 183 25.04 -14.43 -13.99
CA ARG A 183 24.17 -13.32 -13.59
C ARG A 183 23.08 -13.10 -14.63
N GLU A 184 21.86 -12.88 -14.16
CA GLU A 184 20.69 -12.52 -14.97
C GLU A 184 20.80 -11.05 -15.45
N SER A 185 21.68 -10.79 -16.42
CA SER A 185 21.92 -9.45 -16.96
C SER A 185 21.13 -9.17 -18.23
N GLU A 186 20.72 -7.91 -18.39
CA GLU A 186 20.08 -7.43 -19.62
C GLU A 186 20.97 -7.65 -20.86
N SER A 187 22.27 -7.38 -20.75
CA SER A 187 23.21 -7.52 -21.87
C SER A 187 23.33 -8.96 -22.35
N PHE A 188 23.31 -9.93 -21.43
CA PHE A 188 23.36 -11.33 -21.77
C PHE A 188 22.08 -11.77 -22.51
N VAL A 189 20.91 -11.46 -21.94
CA VAL A 189 19.62 -11.81 -22.56
C VAL A 189 19.49 -11.16 -23.93
N ARG A 190 19.88 -9.88 -24.05
CA ARG A 190 19.88 -9.17 -25.32
C ARG A 190 20.77 -9.85 -26.37
N GLY A 191 21.97 -10.27 -26.00
CA GLY A 191 22.87 -10.99 -26.92
C GLY A 191 22.30 -12.33 -27.38
N CYS A 192 21.62 -13.08 -26.50
CA CYS A 192 20.93 -14.31 -26.87
C CYS A 192 19.79 -14.04 -27.86
N LEU A 193 18.99 -12.99 -27.60
CA LEU A 193 17.89 -12.59 -28.47
C LEU A 193 18.38 -12.09 -29.83
N GLU A 194 19.44 -11.27 -29.87
CA GLU A 194 20.03 -10.79 -31.13
C GLU A 194 20.50 -11.95 -32.02
N ARG A 195 21.17 -12.96 -31.45
CA ARG A 195 21.54 -14.19 -32.19
C ARG A 195 20.30 -14.91 -32.74
N ALA A 196 19.30 -15.14 -31.89
CA ALA A 196 18.07 -15.81 -32.31
C ALA A 196 17.31 -15.02 -33.39
N PHE A 197 17.29 -13.69 -33.31
CA PHE A 197 16.65 -12.83 -34.31
C PHE A 197 17.35 -12.89 -35.67
N LEU A 198 18.68 -12.97 -35.68
CA LEU A 198 19.45 -13.09 -36.91
C LEU A 198 19.26 -14.45 -37.59
N GLU A 199 19.09 -15.51 -36.81
CA GLU A 199 18.97 -16.88 -37.33
C GLU A 199 17.52 -17.23 -37.73
N TYR A 200 16.55 -16.85 -36.90
CA TYR A 200 15.15 -17.30 -37.03
C TYR A 200 14.16 -16.18 -37.40
N GLY A 201 14.63 -14.93 -37.47
CA GLY A 201 13.79 -13.75 -37.67
C GLY A 201 13.22 -13.19 -36.36
N LEU A 202 12.47 -12.08 -36.47
CA LEU A 202 11.85 -11.42 -35.32
C LEU A 202 10.48 -12.07 -35.03
N PRO A 203 10.15 -12.36 -33.76
CA PRO A 203 8.81 -12.78 -33.39
C PRO A 203 7.85 -11.59 -33.30
N GLU A 204 6.55 -11.84 -33.40
CA GLU A 204 5.55 -10.80 -33.10
C GLU A 204 5.50 -10.47 -31.61
N VAL A 205 5.62 -11.50 -30.77
CA VAL A 205 5.46 -11.41 -29.32
C VAL A 205 6.59 -12.12 -28.61
N LEU A 206 7.19 -11.44 -27.62
CA LEU A 206 8.08 -12.07 -26.65
C LEU A 206 7.39 -12.15 -25.30
N LYS A 207 7.09 -13.37 -24.85
CA LYS A 207 6.46 -13.67 -23.58
C LYS A 207 7.50 -13.98 -22.51
N THR A 208 7.41 -13.29 -21.38
CA THR A 208 8.37 -13.42 -20.28
C THR A 208 7.69 -13.50 -18.92
N ASP A 209 8.44 -13.92 -17.92
CA ASP A 209 8.02 -13.84 -16.54
C ASP A 209 8.12 -12.40 -15.99
N ASN A 210 7.85 -12.23 -14.68
CA ASN A 210 8.03 -10.94 -13.99
C ASN A 210 9.39 -10.82 -13.28
N GLY A 211 10.38 -11.62 -13.67
CA GLY A 211 11.74 -11.61 -13.15
C GLY A 211 12.59 -10.48 -13.72
N GLN A 212 13.75 -10.26 -13.12
CA GLN A 212 14.83 -9.53 -13.79
C GLN A 212 15.38 -10.43 -14.92
N PRO A 213 15.83 -9.88 -16.05
CA PRO A 213 15.91 -8.46 -16.43
C PRO A 213 14.66 -7.92 -17.17
N PHE A 214 13.57 -8.69 -17.22
CA PHE A 214 12.36 -8.35 -17.99
C PHE A 214 11.49 -7.27 -17.33
N VAL A 215 11.63 -7.06 -16.01
CA VAL A 215 10.91 -6.03 -15.25
C VAL A 215 11.85 -4.90 -14.83
N GLY A 216 11.43 -3.65 -15.06
CA GLY A 216 12.19 -2.46 -14.66
C GLY A 216 11.45 -1.56 -13.68
N THR A 217 12.15 -0.52 -13.20
CA THR A 217 11.57 0.56 -12.37
C THR A 217 10.97 1.70 -13.20
N GLY A 218 10.96 1.58 -14.54
CA GLY A 218 10.38 2.56 -15.45
C GLY A 218 8.85 2.70 -15.33
N ILE A 219 8.28 3.64 -16.07
CA ILE A 219 6.83 3.84 -16.17
C ILE A 219 6.17 2.52 -16.61
N ALA A 220 5.07 2.13 -15.95
CA ALA A 220 4.40 0.84 -16.13
C ALA A 220 5.29 -0.40 -15.91
N GLY A 221 6.42 -0.24 -15.20
CA GLY A 221 7.41 -1.27 -14.90
C GLY A 221 8.12 -1.81 -16.14
N LEU A 222 8.26 -0.98 -17.18
CA LEU A 222 9.06 -1.30 -18.36
C LEU A 222 10.55 -1.36 -17.99
N SER A 223 11.23 -2.41 -18.45
CA SER A 223 12.69 -2.51 -18.44
C SER A 223 13.27 -1.89 -19.72
N ARG A 224 14.58 -1.61 -19.71
CA ARG A 224 15.31 -1.17 -20.92
C ARG A 224 15.20 -2.21 -22.04
N LEU A 225 15.22 -3.50 -21.68
CA LEU A 225 15.00 -4.61 -22.61
C LEU A 225 13.61 -4.54 -23.25
N ALA A 226 12.55 -4.30 -22.47
CA ALA A 226 11.20 -4.17 -23.01
C ALA A 226 11.07 -3.00 -23.99
N VAL A 227 11.70 -1.85 -23.68
CA VAL A 227 11.74 -0.70 -24.59
C VAL A 227 12.48 -1.04 -25.89
N TRP A 228 13.58 -1.78 -25.81
CA TRP A 228 14.33 -2.21 -26.98
C TRP A 228 13.49 -3.14 -27.87
N LEU A 229 12.78 -4.12 -27.30
CA LEU A 229 11.88 -5.01 -28.04
C LEU A 229 10.78 -4.22 -28.77
N ILE A 230 10.15 -3.26 -28.10
CA ILE A 230 9.10 -2.42 -28.70
C ILE A 230 9.66 -1.62 -29.89
N LYS A 231 10.90 -1.12 -29.79
CA LYS A 231 11.55 -0.41 -30.91
C LYS A 231 11.82 -1.31 -32.12
N LEU A 232 11.95 -2.62 -31.91
CA LEU A 232 12.08 -3.61 -32.99
C LEU A 232 10.72 -4.05 -33.54
N GLY A 233 9.60 -3.53 -33.02
CA GLY A 233 8.25 -3.96 -33.39
C GLY A 233 7.77 -5.21 -32.66
N ILE A 234 8.57 -5.76 -31.73
CA ILE A 234 8.21 -6.93 -30.93
C ILE A 234 7.38 -6.50 -29.73
N ARG A 235 6.23 -7.13 -29.51
CA ARG A 235 5.36 -6.84 -28.36
C ARG A 235 5.78 -7.68 -27.13
N PRO A 236 6.25 -7.05 -26.04
CA PRO A 236 6.54 -7.78 -24.81
C PRO A 236 5.24 -8.12 -24.06
N GLU A 237 5.03 -9.41 -23.79
CA GLU A 237 3.95 -9.90 -22.95
C GLU A 237 4.48 -10.46 -21.64
N ARG A 238 3.85 -10.08 -20.52
CA ARG A 238 4.19 -10.60 -19.19
C ARG A 238 3.06 -11.45 -18.66
N ILE A 239 3.40 -12.64 -18.14
CA ILE A 239 2.47 -13.49 -17.39
C ILE A 239 2.05 -12.82 -16.08
N ARG A 240 0.93 -13.24 -15.51
CA ARG A 240 0.49 -12.74 -14.21
C ARG A 240 1.35 -13.32 -13.09
N LYS A 241 1.55 -12.53 -12.04
CA LYS A 241 2.33 -12.96 -10.87
C LYS A 241 1.59 -14.11 -10.17
N GLY A 242 2.28 -15.24 -10.00
CA GLY A 242 1.72 -16.42 -9.31
C GLY A 242 0.89 -17.34 -10.18
N HIS A 243 0.94 -17.18 -11.52
CA HIS A 243 0.20 -17.99 -12.48
C HIS A 243 1.15 -18.75 -13.43
N PRO A 244 1.95 -19.72 -12.94
CA PRO A 244 2.88 -20.51 -13.76
C PRO A 244 2.17 -21.31 -14.86
N GLU A 245 0.89 -21.63 -14.69
CA GLU A 245 0.05 -22.31 -15.67
C GLU A 245 -0.03 -21.55 -17.01
N GLU A 246 0.07 -20.22 -16.98
CA GLU A 246 0.09 -19.38 -18.19
C GLU A 246 1.35 -19.64 -19.04
N ASN A 247 2.38 -20.29 -18.47
CA ASN A 247 3.61 -20.71 -19.17
C ASN A 247 3.86 -22.23 -19.05
N GLY A 248 2.83 -23.05 -18.79
CA GLY A 248 2.99 -24.49 -18.55
C GLY A 248 3.68 -25.29 -19.68
N ARG A 249 3.68 -24.73 -20.91
CA ARG A 249 4.43 -25.26 -22.06
C ARG A 249 5.95 -25.15 -21.87
N HIS A 250 6.43 -24.02 -21.34
CA HIS A 250 7.83 -23.77 -21.01
C HIS A 250 8.27 -24.63 -19.81
N GLU A 251 7.38 -24.80 -18.82
CA GLU A 251 7.64 -25.62 -17.63
C GLU A 251 7.82 -27.12 -17.95
N ARG A 252 7.19 -27.64 -19.01
CA ARG A 252 7.46 -29.00 -19.51
C ARG A 252 8.88 -29.14 -20.06
N MET A 253 9.36 -28.18 -20.84
CA MET A 253 10.73 -28.17 -21.36
C MET A 253 11.75 -28.13 -20.20
N HIS A 254 11.45 -27.36 -19.15
CA HIS A 254 12.26 -27.33 -17.94
C HIS A 254 12.36 -28.71 -17.24
N ARG A 255 11.29 -29.53 -17.26
CA ARG A 255 11.38 -30.91 -16.77
C ARG A 255 12.34 -31.76 -17.61
N SER A 256 12.28 -31.66 -18.94
CA SER A 256 13.20 -32.38 -19.83
C SER A 256 14.67 -32.00 -19.61
N LEU A 257 14.95 -30.70 -19.45
CA LEU A 257 16.29 -30.21 -19.13
C LEU A 257 16.78 -30.57 -17.70
N LYS A 258 15.94 -31.12 -16.81
CA LYS A 258 16.36 -31.57 -15.45
C LYS A 258 16.70 -33.05 -15.42
N LEU A 259 16.16 -33.82 -16.35
CA LEU A 259 16.30 -35.28 -16.43
C LEU A 259 17.56 -35.72 -17.19
N ARG A 260 18.27 -34.77 -17.80
CA ARG A 260 19.56 -34.95 -18.46
C ARG A 260 20.58 -34.09 -17.75
#